data_AF-A0A5J6PZP1-F1
#
_entry.id   AF-A0A5J6PZP1-F1
#
_cell.length_a   1.000
_cell.length_b   1.000
_cell.length_c   1.000
_cell.angle_alpha   90.00
_cell.angle_beta   90.00
_cell.angle_gamma   90.00
#
_symmetry.space_group_name_H-M   'P 1'
#
loop_
_entity.id
_entity.type
_entity.pdbx_description
1 polymer ?
#
loop_
_entity_poly.entity_id
_entity_poly.type
_entity_poly.pdbx_seq_one_letter_code
_entity_poly.pdbx_strand_id
1 'polypeptide(L)'
;MYRKRLKVNNLLNIYVNYGISLYDKGESVIILPKNIALIAINYYLELGIIILGGDIYEKVDDKNFNHTYDNWYYEGNSSAESIIKARGYLQSFNNKNVYVSFVVRLCKP
;
A
#
# COMPACT_ATOMS: atom_id res chain seq x y z
N MET A 1 -10.21 -15.36 -16.73
CA MET A 1 -11.16 -14.34 -16.21
C MET A 1 -11.46 -14.51 -14.71
N TYR A 2 -11.91 -15.69 -14.24
CA TYR A 2 -12.29 -15.92 -12.83
C TYR A 2 -11.18 -15.66 -11.79
N ARG A 3 -9.95 -16.13 -12.05
CA ARG A 3 -8.81 -15.95 -11.13
C ARG A 3 -8.43 -14.48 -10.90
N LYS A 4 -8.53 -13.62 -11.92
CA LYS A 4 -8.23 -12.18 -11.79
C LYS A 4 -9.28 -11.49 -10.89
N ARG A 5 -10.56 -11.82 -11.08
CA ARG A 5 -11.66 -11.30 -10.24
C ARG A 5 -11.49 -11.67 -8.77
N LEU A 6 -11.14 -12.92 -8.47
CA LEU A 6 -10.89 -13.37 -7.10
C LEU A 6 -9.76 -12.56 -6.43
N LYS A 7 -8.65 -12.33 -7.14
CA LYS A 7 -7.52 -11.54 -6.64
C LYS A 7 -7.89 -10.08 -6.36
N VAL A 8 -8.67 -9.47 -7.24
CA VAL A 8 -9.21 -8.11 -7.01
C VAL A 8 -10.10 -8.10 -5.77
N ASN A 9 -11.00 -9.08 -5.61
CA ASN A 9 -11.85 -9.17 -4.42
C ASN A 9 -11.02 -9.35 -3.15
N ASN A 10 -9.97 -10.17 -3.17
CA ASN A 10 -9.09 -10.36 -2.02
C ASN A 10 -8.33 -9.07 -1.66
N LEU A 11 -7.84 -8.34 -2.67
CA LEU A 11 -7.22 -7.03 -2.44
C LEU A 11 -8.21 -6.03 -1.85
N LEU A 12 -9.43 -5.94 -2.39
CA LEU A 12 -10.49 -5.07 -1.84
C LEU A 12 -10.86 -5.46 -0.42
N ASN A 13 -10.97 -6.76 -0.12
CA ASN A 13 -11.24 -7.25 1.23
C ASN A 13 -10.14 -6.86 2.22
N ILE A 14 -8.88 -6.75 1.80
CA ILE A 14 -7.83 -6.22 2.65
C ILE A 14 -8.12 -4.77 3.04
N TYR A 15 -8.42 -3.93 2.05
CA TYR A 15 -8.73 -2.52 2.30
C TYR A 15 -9.99 -2.33 3.15
N VAL A 16 -11.04 -3.12 2.91
CA VAL A 16 -12.29 -3.04 3.67
C VAL A 16 -12.12 -3.47 5.12
N ASN A 17 -11.36 -4.53 5.39
CA ASN A 17 -11.28 -5.11 6.74
C ASN A 17 -10.14 -4.54 7.60
N TYR A 18 -9.07 -4.04 6.98
CA TYR A 18 -7.87 -3.58 7.68
C TYR A 18 -7.48 -2.15 7.35
N GLY A 19 -8.13 -1.52 6.37
CA GLY A 19 -7.87 -0.14 6.00
C GLY A 19 -8.43 0.82 7.04
N ILE A 20 -7.66 1.86 7.32
CA ILE A 20 -8.09 2.99 8.14
C ILE A 20 -8.23 4.18 7.19
N SER A 21 -9.43 4.74 7.09
CA SER A 21 -9.65 5.97 6.34
C SER A 21 -9.17 7.16 7.15
N LEU A 22 -8.41 8.06 6.51
CA LEU A 22 -8.01 9.34 7.08
C LEU A 22 -8.91 10.50 6.64
N TYR A 23 -10.08 10.20 6.07
CA TYR A 23 -11.00 11.21 5.54
C TYR A 23 -11.41 12.25 6.59
N ASP A 24 -11.76 11.79 7.80
CA ASP A 24 -12.12 12.65 8.93
C ASP A 24 -10.94 13.49 9.45
N LYS A 25 -9.72 13.24 8.97
CA LYS A 25 -8.50 13.99 9.27
C LYS A 25 -8.09 14.93 8.12
N GLY A 26 -8.92 15.05 7.09
CA GLY A 26 -8.68 15.93 5.94
C GLY A 26 -7.90 15.27 4.80
N GLU A 27 -7.61 13.97 4.89
CA GLU A 27 -6.86 13.25 3.86
C GLU A 27 -7.73 12.21 3.15
N SER A 28 -7.79 12.28 1.82
CA SER A 28 -8.59 11.35 1.01
C SER A 28 -7.88 10.02 0.73
N VAL A 29 -7.31 9.40 1.78
CA VAL A 29 -6.52 8.17 1.67
C VAL A 29 -7.03 7.07 2.61
N ILE A 30 -6.70 5.82 2.26
CA ILE A 30 -6.82 4.66 3.15
C ILE A 30 -5.42 4.14 3.41
N ILE A 31 -5.07 4.03 4.69
CA ILE A 31 -3.79 3.50 5.12
C ILE A 31 -3.94 2.07 5.61
N LEU A 32 -2.94 1.23 5.35
CA LEU A 32 -2.86 -0.15 5.82
C LEU A 32 -1.73 -0.31 6.83
N PRO A 33 -1.91 -1.10 7.90
CA PRO A 33 -0.80 -1.53 8.74
C PRO A 33 0.28 -2.20 7.90
N LYS A 34 1.57 -1.92 8.17
CA LYS A 34 2.71 -2.41 7.38
C LYS A 34 2.66 -3.92 7.08
N ASN A 35 2.35 -4.74 8.07
CA ASN A 35 2.26 -6.20 7.90
C ASN A 35 1.13 -6.60 6.93
N ILE A 36 0.00 -5.91 6.96
CA ILE A 36 -1.12 -6.13 6.04
C ILE A 36 -0.80 -5.56 4.65
N ALA A 37 -0.13 -4.41 4.58
CA ALA A 37 0.32 -3.82 3.32
C ALA A 37 1.28 -4.75 2.56
N LEU A 38 2.18 -5.46 3.26
CA LEU A 38 3.05 -6.49 2.67
C LEU A 38 2.26 -7.66 2.06
N ILE A 39 1.08 -7.98 2.59
CA ILE A 39 0.16 -8.96 2.00
C ILE A 39 -0.51 -8.37 0.75
N ALA A 40 -0.97 -7.11 0.82
CA ALA A 40 -1.57 -6.41 -0.33
C ALA A 40 -0.59 -6.31 -1.52
N ILE A 41 0.70 -6.11 -1.26
CA ILE A 41 1.77 -6.14 -2.27
C ILE A 41 1.77 -7.43 -3.11
N ASN A 42 1.50 -8.60 -2.51
CA ASN A 42 1.41 -9.84 -3.28
C ASN A 42 0.29 -9.79 -4.32
N TYR A 43 -0.87 -9.22 -3.96
CA TYR A 43 -1.98 -9.07 -4.89
C TYR A 43 -1.69 -8.06 -5.99
N TYR A 44 -0.99 -6.96 -5.69
CA TYR A 44 -0.54 -6.02 -6.72
C TYR A 44 0.37 -6.69 -7.75
N LEU A 45 1.35 -7.49 -7.30
CA LEU A 45 2.22 -8.27 -8.19
C LEU A 45 1.40 -9.21 -9.08
N GLU A 46 0.50 -9.98 -8.47
CA GLU A 46 -0.33 -10.95 -9.15
C GLU A 46 -1.34 -10.36 -10.14
N LEU A 47 -1.70 -9.09 -9.96
CA LEU A 47 -2.58 -8.33 -10.83
C LEU A 47 -1.80 -7.53 -11.90
N GLY A 48 -0.47 -7.53 -11.83
CA GLY A 48 0.38 -6.72 -12.71
C GLY A 48 0.23 -5.22 -12.48
N ILE A 49 -0.06 -4.80 -11.24
CA ILE A 49 -0.21 -3.40 -10.86
C ILE A 49 1.16 -2.85 -10.43
N ILE A 50 1.48 -1.64 -10.89
CA ILE A 50 2.71 -0.94 -10.54
C ILE A 50 2.45 -0.09 -9.30
N ILE A 51 3.31 -0.22 -8.29
CA ILE A 51 3.32 0.68 -7.12
C ILE A 51 4.29 1.82 -7.41
N LEU A 52 3.78 3.04 -7.47
CA LEU A 52 4.57 4.24 -7.78
C LEU A 52 5.22 4.85 -6.53
N GLY A 53 4.78 4.46 -5.34
CA GLY A 53 5.20 5.03 -4.07
C GLY A 53 4.03 5.01 -3.10
N GLY A 54 4.03 5.94 -2.17
CA GLY A 54 3.00 6.03 -1.16
C GLY A 54 3.42 6.87 0.02
N ASP A 55 2.46 7.23 0.85
CA ASP A 55 2.70 8.00 2.05
C ASP A 55 2.86 7.05 3.24
N ILE A 56 3.84 7.33 4.09
CA ILE A 56 4.09 6.56 5.31
C ILE A 56 3.57 7.34 6.52
N TYR A 57 2.92 6.61 7.41
CA TYR A 57 2.35 7.14 8.63
C TYR A 57 2.83 6.33 9.83
N GLU A 58 3.12 7.02 10.92
CA GLU A 58 3.33 6.39 12.22
C GLU A 58 2.12 6.62 13.12
N LYS A 59 1.59 5.54 13.68
CA LYS A 59 0.50 5.60 14.65
C LYS A 59 1.03 6.15 15.98
N VAL A 60 0.46 7.29 16.40
CA VAL A 60 0.79 7.95 17.67
C VAL A 60 -0.11 7.42 18.79
N ASP A 61 -1.40 7.32 18.52
CA ASP A 61 -2.42 6.77 19.41
C ASP A 61 -3.56 6.13 18.59
N ASP A 62 -4.64 5.70 19.24
CA ASP A 62 -5.74 4.99 18.58
C ASP A 62 -6.45 5.74 17.45
N LYS A 63 -6.33 7.07 17.39
CA LYS A 63 -7.02 7.89 16.39
C LYS A 63 -6.10 8.83 15.60
N ASN A 64 -4.81 8.88 15.92
CA ASN A 64 -3.88 9.84 15.35
C ASN A 64 -2.68 9.18 14.67
N PHE A 65 -2.35 9.70 13.49
CA PHE A 65 -1.29 9.24 12.62
C PHE A 65 -0.45 10.45 12.20
N ASN A 66 0.87 10.32 12.28
CA ASN A 66 1.78 11.35 11.80
C ASN A 66 2.37 10.91 10.46
N HIS A 67 2.28 11.80 9.47
CA HIS A 67 2.99 11.64 8.21
C HIS A 67 4.50 11.72 8.44
N THR A 68 5.27 10.79 7.89
CA THR A 68 6.75 10.79 8.03
C THR A 68 7.44 11.67 6.98
N TYR A 69 6.69 12.10 5.96
CA TYR A 69 7.19 12.89 4.81
C TYR A 69 8.33 12.19 4.06
N ASP A 70 8.28 10.87 4.07
CA ASP A 70 9.21 10.01 3.37
C ASP A 70 9.10 10.16 1.85
N ASN A 71 10.24 10.35 1.20
CA ASN A 71 10.32 10.49 -0.25
C ASN A 71 10.79 9.17 -0.88
N TRP A 72 9.85 8.25 -1.11
CA TRP A 72 10.11 7.03 -1.87
C TRP A 72 9.12 6.91 -3.03
N TYR A 73 9.66 6.63 -4.21
CA TYR A 73 8.86 6.52 -5.42
C TYR A 73 9.52 5.60 -6.46
N TYR A 74 8.75 5.12 -7.44
CA TYR A 74 9.20 4.28 -8.55
C TYR A 74 8.73 4.87 -9.87
N GLU A 75 9.66 5.13 -10.79
CA GLU A 75 9.38 5.77 -12.10
C GLU A 75 9.42 4.78 -13.28
N GLY A 76 9.71 3.51 -13.03
CA GLY A 76 9.82 2.51 -14.09
C GLY A 76 8.45 1.97 -14.55
N ASN A 77 8.52 0.96 -15.43
CA ASN A 77 7.33 0.33 -16.03
C ASN A 77 7.20 -1.16 -15.70
N SER A 78 8.09 -1.71 -14.86
CA SER A 78 8.04 -3.11 -14.45
C SER A 78 7.26 -3.25 -13.14
N SER A 79 6.15 -3.99 -13.18
CA SER A 79 5.40 -4.31 -11.97
C SER A 79 6.28 -5.05 -10.97
N ALA A 80 7.06 -6.04 -11.41
CA ALA A 80 7.95 -6.82 -10.55
C ALA A 80 8.99 -5.94 -9.83
N GLU A 81 9.66 -5.02 -10.55
CA GLU A 81 10.62 -4.10 -9.93
C GLU A 81 9.94 -3.14 -8.94
N SER A 82 8.78 -2.61 -9.30
CA SER A 82 8.00 -1.73 -8.40
C SER A 82 7.66 -2.43 -7.08
N ILE A 83 7.34 -3.73 -7.16
CA ILE A 83 7.02 -4.57 -6.00
C ILE A 83 8.25 -4.83 -5.13
N ILE A 84 9.41 -5.10 -5.74
CA ILE A 84 10.67 -5.27 -5.02
C ILE A 84 11.01 -3.98 -4.28
N LYS A 85 10.91 -2.82 -4.94
CA LYS A 85 11.20 -1.52 -4.33
C LYS A 85 10.25 -1.21 -3.18
N ALA A 86 8.94 -1.35 -3.38
CA ALA A 86 7.94 -1.09 -2.34
C ALA A 86 8.08 -2.03 -1.14
N ARG A 87 8.32 -3.32 -1.38
CA ARG A 87 8.54 -4.30 -0.32
C ARG A 87 9.81 -3.99 0.47
N GLY A 88 10.93 -3.75 -0.21
CA GLY A 88 12.20 -3.43 0.42
C GLY A 88 12.10 -2.17 1.28
N TYR A 89 11.42 -1.14 0.77
CA TYR A 89 11.19 0.09 1.51
C TYR A 89 10.32 -0.12 2.76
N LEU A 90 9.18 -0.82 2.66
CA LEU A 90 8.39 -1.13 3.85
C LEU A 90 9.16 -2.01 4.84
N GLN A 91 9.99 -2.93 4.37
CA GLN A 91 10.80 -3.79 5.22
C GLN A 91 11.95 -3.07 5.93
N SER A 92 12.38 -1.89 5.46
CA SER A 92 13.42 -1.11 6.16
C SER A 92 12.90 -0.50 7.47
N PHE A 93 11.59 -0.41 7.67
CA PHE A 93 11.01 0.01 8.95
C PHE A 93 11.01 -1.16 9.94
N ASN A 94 11.72 -1.00 11.06
CA ASN A 94 11.69 -1.97 12.15
C ASN A 94 10.45 -1.81 13.05
N ASN A 95 9.82 -0.63 13.03
CA ASN A 95 8.67 -0.31 13.87
C ASN A 95 7.39 -1.05 13.41
N LYS A 96 6.57 -1.51 14.36
CA LYS A 96 5.27 -2.15 14.11
C LYS A 96 4.12 -1.15 13.94
N ASN A 97 4.32 0.10 14.33
CA ASN A 97 3.31 1.17 14.26
C ASN A 97 3.30 1.93 12.93
N VAL A 98 3.87 1.34 11.88
CA VAL A 98 3.97 1.94 10.55
C VAL A 98 2.77 1.54 9.70
N TYR A 99 2.22 2.52 8.98
CA TYR A 99 1.11 2.40 8.07
C TYR A 99 1.45 3.05 6.74
N VAL A 100 0.78 2.64 5.67
CA VAL A 100 1.07 3.13 4.31
C VAL A 100 -0.20 3.31 3.50
N SER A 101 -0.28 4.43 2.78
CA SER A 101 -1.14 4.59 1.60
C SER A 101 -0.32 4.22 0.36
N PHE A 102 -0.88 3.53 -0.63
CA PHE A 102 -0.16 3.25 -1.87
C PHE A 102 -0.69 4.11 -3.01
N VAL A 103 0.24 4.68 -3.78
CA VAL A 103 -0.07 5.24 -5.10
C VAL A 103 0.22 4.18 -6.15
N VAL A 104 -0.78 3.81 -6.94
CA VAL A 104 -0.68 2.70 -7.89
C VAL A 104 -1.10 3.08 -9.30
N ARG A 105 -0.59 2.36 -10.28
CA ARG A 105 -0.93 2.50 -11.70
C ARG A 105 -1.20 1.14 -12.32
N LEU A 106 -2.29 1.05 -13.08
CA LEU A 106 -2.56 -0.12 -13.91
C LEU A 106 -1.58 -0.13 -15.09
N CYS A 107 -0.98 -1.29 -15.39
CA CYS A 107 -0.32 -1.48 -16.67
C CYS A 107 -1.36 -1.28 -17.79
N LYS A 108 -1.06 -0.42 -18.76
CA LYS A 108 -1.88 -0.33 -19.97
C LYS A 108 -1.83 -1.70 -20.68
N PRO A 109 -2.97 -2.20 -21.19
CA PRO A 109 -3.00 -3.40 -22.01
C PRO A 109 -2.18 -3.22 -23.28
#